data_AF-X1NEY1-F1
#
_entry.id   AF-X1NEY1-F1
#
_cell.length_a   1.000
_cell.length_b   1.000
_cell.length_c   1.000
_cell.angle_alpha   90.00
_cell.angle_beta   90.00
_cell.angle_gamma   90.00
#
_symmetry.space_group_name_H-M   'P 1'
#
loop_
_entity.id
_entity.type
_entity.pdbx_description
1 polymer ?
#
loop_
_entity_poly.entity_id
_entity_poly.type
_entity_poly.pdbx_seq_one_letter_code
_entity_poly.pdbx_strand_id
1 'polypeptide(L)'
;MAEKDLKLVVAENRHQAYVNRGFALIDEGVMKRIGIRQGDIVEMTGPRSTGAIAIKGFPEDKGLEIIRIDGLIRHNAGTSIGEKVIVRKASVKEAKRITIAPTDPRVRFMASGGVIKRNLLGRPLTKGDLITPTPPQEPVRMGGDLFEEFFGGIFGEMALPFGFDEVKFAVVNTSPAGIVLVTDMTNIEVLPQA
;
A
#
# COMPACT_ATOMS: atom_id res chain seq x y z
N MET A 1 0.41 11.70 24.96
CA MET A 1 -0.86 10.95 24.79
C MET A 1 -0.48 9.52 24.46
N ALA A 2 -0.92 8.54 25.24
CA ALA A 2 -0.56 7.14 25.00
C ALA A 2 -1.05 6.71 23.61
N GLU A 3 -0.17 6.16 22.78
CA GLU A 3 -0.56 5.41 21.58
C GLU A 3 -1.55 4.34 22.02
N LYS A 4 -2.79 4.43 21.53
CA LYS A 4 -3.83 3.44 21.82
C LYS A 4 -3.73 2.37 20.75
N ASP A 5 -3.14 1.25 21.12
CA ASP A 5 -3.12 0.05 20.31
C ASP A 5 -4.47 -0.67 20.46
N LEU A 6 -5.08 -1.07 19.35
CA LEU A 6 -6.30 -1.88 19.35
C LEU A 6 -6.07 -3.22 18.68
N LYS A 7 -6.66 -4.27 19.24
CA LYS A 7 -6.67 -5.60 18.62
C LYS A 7 -7.90 -5.71 17.74
N LEU A 8 -7.71 -5.93 16.45
CA LEU A 8 -8.80 -6.11 15.49
C LEU A 8 -8.72 -7.50 14.86
N VAL A 9 -9.88 -8.08 14.56
CA VAL A 9 -9.96 -9.36 13.85
C VAL A 9 -9.85 -9.12 12.34
N VAL A 10 -8.99 -9.89 11.68
CA VAL A 10 -8.75 -9.79 10.24
C VAL A 10 -9.94 -10.36 9.47
N ALA A 11 -10.53 -9.55 8.61
CA ALA A 11 -11.58 -9.93 7.69
C ALA A 11 -11.13 -9.76 6.24
N GLU A 12 -11.74 -10.52 5.34
CA GLU A 12 -11.43 -10.45 3.92
C GLU A 12 -11.98 -9.17 3.29
N ASN A 13 -11.14 -8.48 2.51
CA ASN A 13 -11.58 -7.43 1.61
C ASN A 13 -11.77 -7.99 0.19
N ARG A 14 -13.03 -8.08 -0.27
CA ARG A 14 -13.38 -8.59 -1.60
C ARG A 14 -13.64 -7.48 -2.63
N HIS A 15 -13.60 -6.21 -2.21
CA HIS A 15 -13.91 -5.09 -3.08
C HIS A 15 -12.69 -4.73 -3.94
N GLN A 16 -12.79 -4.98 -5.25
CA GLN A 16 -11.69 -4.80 -6.20
C GLN A 16 -11.11 -3.38 -6.20
N ALA A 17 -11.91 -2.36 -5.85
CA ALA A 17 -11.45 -0.98 -5.69
C ALA A 17 -10.34 -0.80 -4.63
N TYR A 18 -10.25 -1.71 -3.66
CA TYR A 18 -9.32 -1.59 -2.54
C TYR A 18 -8.22 -2.68 -2.51
N VAL A 19 -8.32 -3.70 -3.37
CA VAL A 19 -7.40 -4.85 -3.40
C VAL A 19 -6.08 -4.46 -4.09
N ASN A 20 -4.96 -4.96 -3.55
CA ASN A 20 -3.57 -4.75 -4.00
C ASN A 20 -3.12 -3.29 -4.00
N ARG A 21 -3.78 -2.44 -3.19
CA ARG A 21 -3.53 -0.99 -3.10
C ARG A 21 -2.99 -0.54 -1.75
N GLY A 22 -2.87 -1.45 -0.78
CA GLY A 22 -2.38 -1.12 0.56
C GLY A 22 -3.43 -0.45 1.44
N PHE A 23 -4.71 -0.73 1.24
CA PHE A 23 -5.80 -0.18 2.05
C PHE A 23 -6.22 -1.13 3.18
N ALA A 24 -6.50 -0.54 4.35
CA ALA A 24 -7.11 -1.18 5.49
C ALA A 24 -8.45 -0.51 5.79
N LEU A 25 -9.54 -1.25 5.61
CA LEU A 25 -10.89 -0.76 5.89
C LEU A 25 -11.22 -0.99 7.37
N ILE A 26 -11.46 0.10 8.09
CA ILE A 26 -11.64 0.11 9.55
C ILE A 26 -12.85 0.97 9.92
N ASP A 27 -13.61 0.54 10.92
CA ASP A 27 -14.73 1.33 11.46
C ASP A 27 -14.29 2.71 12.00
N GLU A 28 -15.14 3.72 11.83
CA GLU A 28 -14.87 5.09 12.27
C GLU A 28 -14.71 5.21 13.79
N GLY A 29 -15.42 4.38 14.57
CA GLY A 29 -15.27 4.32 16.02
C GLY A 29 -13.88 3.81 16.43
N VAL A 30 -13.38 2.80 15.74
CA VAL A 30 -12.02 2.28 15.91
C VAL A 30 -10.99 3.35 15.55
N MET A 31 -11.15 4.03 14.41
CA MET A 31 -10.27 5.13 13.98
C MET A 31 -10.16 6.24 15.03
N LYS A 32 -11.31 6.69 15.58
CA LYS A 32 -11.36 7.71 16.64
C LYS A 32 -10.63 7.26 17.91
N ARG A 33 -10.75 5.99 18.29
CA ARG A 33 -10.10 5.43 19.48
C ARG A 33 -8.58 5.41 19.36
N ILE A 34 -8.04 5.11 18.17
CA ILE A 34 -6.58 5.11 17.90
C ILE A 34 -6.04 6.46 17.42
N GLY A 35 -6.91 7.49 17.29
CA GLY A 35 -6.51 8.86 16.97
C GLY A 35 -6.09 9.06 15.51
N ILE A 36 -6.71 8.33 14.59
CA ILE A 36 -6.46 8.47 13.15
C ILE A 36 -7.71 8.94 12.39
N ARG A 37 -7.50 9.39 11.16
CA ARG A 37 -8.54 9.75 10.19
C ARG A 37 -8.39 8.92 8.91
N GLN A 38 -9.40 8.98 8.05
CA GLN A 38 -9.27 8.42 6.71
C GLN A 38 -8.08 9.05 5.97
N GLY A 39 -7.28 8.20 5.32
CA GLY A 39 -6.04 8.59 4.63
C GLY A 39 -4.79 8.55 5.52
N ASP A 40 -4.93 8.48 6.84
CA ASP A 40 -3.77 8.25 7.72
C ASP A 40 -3.23 6.84 7.52
N ILE A 41 -1.95 6.65 7.81
CA ILE A 41 -1.29 5.35 7.74
C ILE A 41 -1.35 4.69 9.12
N VAL A 42 -1.78 3.44 9.14
CA VAL A 42 -1.78 2.57 10.30
C VAL A 42 -0.65 1.57 10.22
N GLU A 43 -0.06 1.28 11.38
CA GLU A 43 0.81 0.14 11.56
C GLU A 43 -0.04 -1.03 12.01
N MET A 44 0.11 -2.15 11.32
CA MET A 44 -0.52 -3.41 11.65
C MET A 44 0.57 -4.40 12.04
N THR A 45 0.47 -4.93 13.25
CA THR A 45 1.43 -5.88 13.81
C THR A 45 0.75 -7.23 14.03
N GLY A 46 1.14 -8.21 13.22
CA GLY A 46 0.94 -9.65 13.46
C GLY A 46 2.27 -10.28 13.89
N PRO A 47 2.66 -11.43 13.33
CA PRO A 47 4.04 -11.93 13.41
C PRO A 47 5.07 -10.97 12.79
N ARG A 48 4.63 -10.17 11.80
CA ARG A 48 5.41 -9.09 11.19
C ARG A 48 4.62 -7.79 11.23
N SER A 49 5.33 -6.66 11.15
CA SER A 49 4.71 -5.33 11.09
C SER A 49 4.73 -4.80 9.66
N THR A 50 3.61 -4.23 9.22
CA THR A 50 3.45 -3.57 7.92
C THR A 50 2.59 -2.32 8.06
N GLY A 51 2.72 -1.39 7.11
CA GLY A 51 1.86 -0.22 7.00
C GLY A 51 0.67 -0.46 6.06
N ALA A 52 -0.45 0.22 6.33
CA ALA A 52 -1.58 0.31 5.39
C ALA A 52 -2.27 1.68 5.53
N ILE A 53 -2.94 2.14 4.48
CA ILE A 53 -3.71 3.39 4.48
C ILE A 53 -5.11 3.09 5.03
N ALA A 54 -5.50 3.80 6.08
CA ALA A 54 -6.79 3.64 6.73
C ALA A 54 -7.91 4.25 5.88
N ILE A 55 -8.89 3.43 5.52
CA ILE A 55 -10.10 3.82 4.79
C ILE A 55 -11.31 3.50 5.64
N LYS A 56 -12.35 4.35 5.55
CA LYS A 56 -13.60 4.12 6.26
C LYS A 56 -14.18 2.77 5.83
N GLY A 57 -14.38 1.89 6.81
CA GLY A 57 -15.02 0.59 6.63
C GLY A 57 -16.51 0.72 6.30
N PHE A 58 -17.13 -0.41 5.96
CA PHE A 58 -18.54 -0.44 5.60
C PHE A 58 -19.43 -0.19 6.82
N PRO A 59 -20.61 0.43 6.66
CA PRO A 59 -21.55 0.67 7.76
C PRO A 59 -21.93 -0.60 8.54
N GLU A 60 -21.96 -1.75 7.87
CA GLU A 60 -22.29 -3.05 8.45
C GLU A 60 -21.18 -3.61 9.35
N ASP A 61 -19.94 -3.14 9.19
CA ASP A 61 -18.79 -3.56 9.99
C ASP A 61 -18.67 -2.76 11.31
N LYS A 62 -19.57 -1.79 11.53
CA LYS A 62 -19.52 -0.87 12.67
C LYS A 62 -19.62 -1.62 14.00
N GLY A 63 -18.66 -1.39 14.89
CA GLY A 63 -18.62 -1.99 16.22
C GLY A 63 -18.19 -3.45 16.27
N LEU A 64 -17.88 -4.09 15.13
CA LEU A 64 -17.43 -5.49 15.09
C LEU A 64 -15.96 -5.69 15.48
N GLU A 65 -15.20 -4.60 15.66
CA GLU A 65 -13.76 -4.62 15.94
C GLU A 65 -12.96 -5.45 14.91
N ILE A 66 -13.31 -5.31 13.63
CA ILE A 66 -12.64 -5.97 12.52
C ILE A 66 -11.81 -4.99 11.68
N ILE A 67 -10.84 -5.53 10.94
CA ILE A 67 -10.06 -4.84 9.93
C ILE A 67 -10.12 -5.63 8.62
N ARG A 68 -10.63 -5.01 7.57
CA ARG A 68 -10.70 -5.62 6.24
C ARG A 68 -9.47 -5.28 5.42
N ILE A 69 -8.72 -6.30 5.05
CA ILE A 69 -7.46 -6.19 4.31
C ILE A 69 -7.39 -7.24 3.20
N ASP A 70 -6.62 -6.93 2.15
CA ASP A 70 -6.39 -7.82 1.02
C ASP A 70 -5.39 -8.94 1.36
N GLY A 71 -5.17 -9.85 0.41
CA GLY A 71 -4.24 -10.97 0.59
C GLY A 71 -2.78 -10.53 0.72
N LEU A 72 -2.41 -9.40 0.12
CA LEU A 72 -1.05 -8.88 0.11
C LEU A 72 -0.65 -8.34 1.49
N ILE A 73 -1.49 -7.49 2.08
CA ILE A 73 -1.29 -6.96 3.43
C ILE A 73 -1.34 -8.08 4.46
N ARG A 74 -2.25 -9.06 4.31
CA ARG A 74 -2.28 -10.25 5.18
C ARG A 74 -0.96 -11.00 5.15
N HIS A 75 -0.44 -11.28 3.95
CA HIS A 75 0.86 -11.90 3.78
C HIS A 75 1.96 -11.07 4.47
N ASN A 76 1.99 -9.75 4.26
CA ASN A 76 3.01 -8.85 4.81
C ASN A 76 2.99 -8.81 6.34
N ALA A 77 1.81 -8.73 6.95
CA ALA A 77 1.63 -8.82 8.41
C ALA A 77 1.88 -10.24 8.95
N GLY A 78 1.90 -11.26 8.09
CA GLY A 78 2.04 -12.66 8.48
C GLY A 78 0.79 -13.23 9.14
N THR A 79 -0.40 -12.78 8.74
CA THR A 79 -1.68 -13.13 9.37
C THR A 79 -2.68 -13.76 8.40
N SER A 80 -3.70 -14.42 8.95
CA SER A 80 -4.79 -15.07 8.22
C SER A 80 -6.16 -14.48 8.57
N ILE A 81 -7.19 -14.80 7.78
CA ILE A 81 -8.57 -14.40 8.08
C ILE A 81 -8.99 -15.03 9.42
N GLY A 82 -9.64 -14.24 10.28
CA GLY A 82 -10.09 -14.66 11.61
C GLY A 82 -9.04 -14.52 12.71
N GLU A 83 -7.78 -14.29 12.37
CA GLU A 83 -6.73 -13.97 13.35
C GLU A 83 -6.83 -12.51 13.82
N LYS A 84 -6.07 -12.17 14.87
CA LYS A 84 -6.03 -10.83 15.43
C LYS A 84 -4.72 -10.14 15.09
N VAL A 85 -4.81 -8.87 14.74
CA VAL A 85 -3.66 -7.97 14.58
C VAL A 85 -3.77 -6.79 15.53
N ILE A 86 -2.62 -6.29 15.97
CA ILE A 86 -2.55 -5.04 16.72
C ILE A 86 -2.47 -3.90 15.71
N VAL A 87 -3.34 -2.90 15.85
CA VAL A 87 -3.45 -1.75 14.97
C VAL A 87 -3.25 -0.48 15.76
N ARG A 88 -2.37 0.39 15.26
CA ARG A 88 -2.07 1.70 15.84
C ARG A 88 -1.74 2.72 14.76
N LYS A 89 -1.65 3.99 15.14
CA LYS A 89 -1.15 5.04 14.24
C LYS A 89 0.32 4.75 13.89
N ALA A 90 0.66 4.73 12.61
CA ALA A 90 2.05 4.49 12.20
C ALA A 90 2.91 5.74 12.41
N SER A 91 4.15 5.53 12.84
CA SER A 91 5.22 6.52 12.69
C SER A 91 5.83 6.38 11.30
N VAL A 92 5.41 7.24 10.38
CA VAL A 92 5.83 7.16 8.97
C VAL A 92 6.85 8.22 8.64
N LYS A 93 7.88 7.82 7.89
CA LYS A 93 8.90 8.72 7.35
C LYS A 93 8.83 8.71 5.83
N GLU A 94 9.19 9.82 5.20
CA GLU A 94 9.35 9.85 3.75
C GLU A 94 10.51 8.94 3.32
N ALA A 95 10.27 8.10 2.31
CA ALA A 95 11.29 7.21 1.77
C ALA A 95 12.28 7.99 0.90
N LYS A 96 13.58 7.90 1.23
CA LYS A 96 14.67 8.42 0.38
C LYS A 96 15.07 7.39 -0.67
N ARG A 97 15.20 6.14 -0.25
CA ARG A 97 15.54 5.01 -1.12
C ARG A 97 14.74 3.78 -0.74
N ILE A 98 14.24 3.08 -1.74
CA ILE A 98 13.62 1.76 -1.58
C ILE A 98 14.28 0.82 -2.57
N THR A 99 14.71 -0.34 -2.09
CA THR A 99 15.26 -1.40 -2.93
C THR A 99 14.24 -2.52 -3.01
N ILE A 100 13.87 -2.90 -4.22
CA ILE A 100 12.89 -3.95 -4.48
C ILE A 100 13.47 -5.00 -5.42
N ALA A 101 12.94 -6.21 -5.36
CA ALA A 101 13.35 -7.30 -6.24
C ALA A 101 12.14 -8.14 -6.67
N PRO A 102 12.07 -8.62 -7.93
CA PRO A 102 11.04 -9.55 -8.36
C PRO A 102 11.06 -10.82 -7.51
N THR A 103 9.88 -11.35 -7.17
CA THR A 103 9.79 -12.61 -6.41
C THR A 103 9.88 -13.86 -7.28
N ASP A 104 9.56 -13.76 -8.58
CA ASP A 104 9.74 -14.87 -9.52
C ASP A 104 11.10 -14.74 -10.21
N PRO A 105 12.04 -15.70 -10.02
CA PRO A 105 13.37 -15.64 -10.62
C PRO A 105 13.37 -15.73 -12.16
N ARG A 106 12.25 -16.16 -12.77
CA ARG A 106 12.07 -16.17 -14.23
C ARG A 106 11.75 -14.79 -14.78
N VAL A 107 11.30 -13.87 -13.93
CA VAL A 107 10.97 -12.50 -14.33
C VAL A 107 12.22 -11.64 -14.23
N ARG A 108 12.85 -11.36 -15.37
CA ARG A 108 13.87 -10.31 -15.47
C ARG A 108 13.18 -8.98 -15.69
N PHE A 109 13.11 -8.18 -14.65
CA PHE A 109 12.48 -6.87 -14.74
C PHE A 109 13.47 -5.86 -15.32
N MET A 110 13.17 -5.36 -16.53
CA MET A 110 14.01 -4.40 -17.25
C MET A 110 13.45 -2.96 -17.22
N ALA A 111 12.30 -2.74 -16.56
CA ALA A 111 11.73 -1.40 -16.47
C ALA A 111 12.46 -0.57 -15.40
N SER A 112 12.55 0.74 -15.65
CA SER A 112 13.19 1.66 -14.72
C SER A 112 12.40 1.78 -13.42
N GLY A 113 13.10 2.01 -12.31
CA GLY A 113 12.47 2.24 -11.00
C GLY A 113 11.48 3.41 -11.02
N GLY A 114 11.60 4.34 -11.97
CA GLY A 114 10.64 5.44 -12.18
C GLY A 114 9.23 4.98 -12.55
N VAL A 115 9.10 3.90 -13.34
CA VAL A 115 7.79 3.32 -13.69
C VAL A 115 7.12 2.73 -12.45
N ILE A 116 7.88 1.96 -11.67
CA ILE A 116 7.37 1.38 -10.42
C ILE A 116 7.01 2.47 -9.42
N LYS A 117 7.83 3.53 -9.31
CA LYS A 117 7.56 4.66 -8.41
C LYS A 117 6.18 5.24 -8.63
N ARG A 118 5.81 5.53 -9.88
CA ARG A 118 4.50 6.09 -10.23
C ARG A 118 3.34 5.24 -9.71
N ASN A 119 3.47 3.91 -9.76
CA ASN A 119 2.43 2.99 -9.28
C ASN A 119 2.41 2.84 -7.76
N LEU A 120 3.52 3.16 -7.09
CA LEU A 120 3.66 3.07 -5.63
C LEU A 120 3.51 4.40 -4.90
N LEU A 121 3.33 5.52 -5.60
CA LEU A 121 3.15 6.84 -4.98
C LEU A 121 2.05 6.82 -3.92
N GLY A 122 2.34 7.41 -2.76
CA GLY A 122 1.43 7.48 -1.62
C GLY A 122 1.26 6.17 -0.84
N ARG A 123 1.96 5.08 -1.21
CA ARG A 123 1.86 3.81 -0.50
C ARG A 123 2.85 3.73 0.66
N PRO A 124 2.43 3.26 1.85
CA PRO A 124 3.34 2.89 2.91
C PRO A 124 4.00 1.54 2.61
N LEU A 125 5.31 1.45 2.77
CA LEU A 125 6.11 0.25 2.53
C LEU A 125 7.05 -0.02 3.70
N THR A 126 7.28 -1.29 3.96
CA THR A 126 8.20 -1.79 4.99
C THR A 126 9.14 -2.81 4.38
N LYS A 127 10.36 -2.92 4.92
CA LYS A 127 11.27 -4.00 4.54
C LYS A 127 10.60 -5.37 4.77
N GLY A 128 10.64 -6.23 3.76
CA GLY A 128 10.04 -7.56 3.76
C GLY A 128 8.61 -7.63 3.24
N ASP A 129 8.02 -6.50 2.85
CA ASP A 129 6.71 -6.45 2.23
C ASP A 129 6.75 -7.03 0.82
N LEU A 130 5.70 -7.77 0.45
CA LEU A 130 5.37 -8.05 -0.93
C LEU A 130 4.46 -6.95 -1.48
N ILE A 131 4.73 -6.53 -2.71
CA ILE A 131 3.98 -5.49 -3.40
C ILE A 131 3.68 -5.86 -4.84
N THR A 132 2.58 -5.32 -5.35
CA THR A 132 2.24 -5.31 -6.77
C THR A 132 2.19 -3.85 -7.24
N PRO A 133 2.85 -3.48 -8.36
CA PRO A 133 2.80 -2.13 -8.91
C PRO A 133 1.45 -1.82 -9.58
N THR A 134 0.36 -1.75 -8.81
CA THR A 134 -0.97 -1.40 -9.33
C THR A 134 -1.13 0.13 -9.41
N PRO A 135 -1.56 0.72 -10.53
CA PRO A 135 -1.72 2.17 -10.65
C PRO A 135 -2.83 2.73 -9.73
N PRO A 136 -2.72 3.99 -9.27
CA PRO A 136 -3.81 4.70 -8.59
C PRO A 136 -5.10 4.73 -9.43
N GLN A 137 -6.28 4.72 -8.80
CA GLN A 137 -7.56 4.48 -9.50
C GLN A 137 -8.19 5.73 -10.15
N GLU A 138 -7.60 6.92 -10.02
CA GLU A 138 -8.06 8.12 -10.73
C GLU A 138 -6.87 9.00 -11.18
N PRO A 139 -6.98 9.71 -12.32
CA PRO A 139 -6.02 10.75 -12.68
C PRO A 139 -6.13 11.87 -11.64
N VAL A 140 -5.02 12.17 -10.96
CA VAL A 140 -4.94 13.35 -10.10
C VAL A 140 -5.29 14.58 -10.93
N ARG A 141 -6.46 15.18 -10.70
CA ARG A 141 -6.82 16.51 -11.22
C ARG A 141 -5.99 17.56 -10.47
N MET A 142 -4.70 17.68 -10.80
CA MET A 142 -3.92 18.88 -10.53
C MET A 142 -4.23 19.85 -11.68
N GLY A 143 -4.82 21.00 -11.36
CA GLY A 143 -5.20 21.99 -12.34
C GLY A 143 -4.00 22.58 -13.11
N GLY A 144 -4.27 22.99 -14.34
CA GLY A 144 -3.37 23.75 -15.21
C GLY A 144 -2.96 22.99 -16.47
N ASP A 145 -2.95 23.74 -17.58
CA ASP A 145 -2.71 23.45 -19.01
C ASP A 145 -1.68 22.37 -19.42
N LEU A 146 -0.95 21.77 -18.47
CA LEU A 146 -0.01 20.67 -18.68
C LEU A 146 -0.68 19.30 -18.82
N PHE A 147 -1.92 19.15 -18.35
CA PHE A 147 -2.67 17.89 -18.48
C PHE A 147 -3.25 17.71 -19.89
N GLU A 148 -3.71 18.78 -20.54
CA GLU A 148 -4.29 18.68 -21.90
C GLU A 148 -3.19 18.47 -22.96
N GLU A 149 -2.00 19.05 -22.77
CA GLU A 149 -0.85 18.87 -23.67
C GLU A 149 -0.25 17.46 -23.59
N PHE A 150 -0.44 16.74 -22.47
CA PHE A 150 0.07 15.38 -22.27
C PHE A 150 -0.99 14.28 -22.52
N PHE A 151 -2.28 14.61 -22.41
CA PHE A 151 -3.40 13.66 -22.54
C PHE A 151 -4.32 13.93 -23.75
N GLY A 152 -4.05 14.96 -24.56
CA GLY A 152 -4.87 15.43 -25.70
C GLY A 152 -4.88 14.55 -26.95
N GLY A 153 -4.39 13.33 -26.87
CA GLY A 153 -4.51 12.35 -27.95
C GLY A 153 -4.10 10.99 -27.41
N ILE A 154 -4.66 9.92 -27.94
CA ILE A 154 -4.21 8.52 -27.76
C ILE A 154 -4.30 7.88 -26.34
N PHE A 155 -4.74 8.58 -25.29
CA PHE A 155 -4.82 8.02 -23.91
C PHE A 155 -6.13 7.29 -23.54
N GLY A 156 -6.88 6.78 -24.52
CA GLY A 156 -7.87 5.70 -24.30
C GLY A 156 -7.23 4.30 -24.36
N GLU A 157 -6.03 4.18 -24.92
CA GLU A 157 -5.38 2.89 -25.24
C GLU A 157 -3.96 2.74 -24.64
N MET A 158 -3.50 3.67 -23.79
CA MET A 158 -2.15 3.66 -23.23
C MET A 158 -2.12 3.59 -21.68
N ALA A 159 -3.13 2.96 -21.08
CA ALA A 159 -2.85 2.19 -19.87
C ALA A 159 -2.00 1.00 -20.31
N LEU A 160 -0.75 0.91 -19.84
CA LEU A 160 0.23 -0.10 -20.24
C LEU A 160 -0.41 -1.49 -20.48
N PRO A 161 -0.18 -2.12 -21.63
CA PRO A 161 -0.81 -3.40 -21.95
C PRO A 161 -0.34 -4.46 -20.97
N PHE A 162 -1.31 -5.09 -20.29
CA PHE A 162 -1.33 -6.47 -19.81
C PHE A 162 0.03 -7.10 -19.41
N GLY A 163 0.31 -7.20 -18.11
CA GLY A 163 1.35 -8.09 -17.60
C GLY A 163 1.97 -7.73 -16.24
N PHE A 164 1.78 -6.51 -15.74
CA PHE A 164 2.41 -6.06 -14.47
C PHE A 164 1.55 -6.25 -13.22
N ASP A 165 0.24 -6.49 -13.36
CA ASP A 165 -0.63 -6.77 -12.20
C ASP A 165 -0.34 -8.14 -11.54
N GLU A 166 0.46 -8.99 -12.18
CA GLU A 166 0.86 -10.30 -11.65
C GLU A 166 2.28 -10.32 -11.08
N VAL A 167 3.14 -9.36 -11.45
CA VAL A 167 4.55 -9.36 -10.99
C VAL A 167 4.62 -8.80 -9.59
N LYS A 168 4.92 -9.69 -8.64
CA LYS A 168 5.15 -9.34 -7.25
C LYS A 168 6.61 -8.98 -7.04
N PHE A 169 6.84 -7.95 -6.24
CA PHE A 169 8.17 -7.55 -5.79
C PHE A 169 8.24 -7.68 -4.28
N ALA A 170 9.38 -8.12 -3.78
CA ALA A 170 9.74 -8.03 -2.39
C ALA A 170 10.49 -6.71 -2.14
N VAL A 171 10.12 -6.00 -1.07
CA VAL A 171 10.86 -4.85 -0.57
C VAL A 171 12.07 -5.36 0.20
N VAL A 172 13.24 -5.33 -0.43
CA VAL A 172 14.50 -5.82 0.15
C VAL A 172 15.03 -4.86 1.21
N ASN A 173 14.88 -3.55 0.98
CA ASN A 173 15.36 -2.54 1.91
C ASN A 173 14.59 -1.22 1.81
N THR A 174 14.52 -0.49 2.93
CA THR A 174 13.97 0.87 3.01
C THR A 174 14.97 1.80 3.71
N SER A 175 15.09 3.03 3.21
CA SER A 175 15.88 4.09 3.83
C SER A 175 15.05 5.36 3.95
N PRO A 176 14.75 5.85 5.17
CA PRO A 176 15.12 5.26 6.47
C PRO A 176 14.44 3.91 6.74
N ALA A 177 14.93 3.16 7.73
CA ALA A 177 14.30 1.92 8.16
C ALA A 177 12.96 2.17 8.87
N GLY A 178 12.08 1.16 8.84
CA GLY A 178 10.71 1.22 9.36
C GLY A 178 9.67 1.35 8.24
N ILE A 179 8.47 1.78 8.61
CA ILE A 179 7.38 2.08 7.67
C ILE A 179 7.69 3.42 7.00
N VAL A 180 7.83 3.40 5.68
CA VAL A 180 8.13 4.58 4.89
C VAL A 180 7.05 4.88 3.85
N LEU A 181 6.83 6.15 3.56
CA LEU A 181 5.90 6.60 2.52
C LEU A 181 6.66 6.83 1.22
N VAL A 182 6.17 6.26 0.13
CA VAL A 182 6.68 6.55 -1.22
C VAL A 182 6.15 7.91 -1.69
N THR A 183 7.05 8.81 -2.05
CA THR A 183 6.77 10.14 -2.57
C THR A 183 7.50 10.36 -3.91
N ASP A 184 7.33 11.53 -4.51
CA ASP A 184 8.05 11.90 -5.73
C ASP A 184 9.57 11.97 -5.53
N MET A 185 10.02 12.25 -4.30
CA MET A 185 11.43 12.33 -3.92
C MET A 185 12.07 10.95 -3.70
N THR A 186 11.27 9.88 -3.60
CA THR A 186 11.76 8.53 -3.37
C THR A 186 12.51 8.01 -4.58
N ASN A 187 13.72 7.49 -4.37
CA ASN A 187 14.45 6.73 -5.39
C ASN A 187 14.15 5.23 -5.25
N ILE A 188 13.65 4.59 -6.31
CA ILE A 188 13.40 3.14 -6.33
C ILE A 188 14.49 2.45 -7.13
N GLU A 189 15.19 1.55 -6.46
CA GLU A 189 16.21 0.69 -7.03
C GLU A 189 15.64 -0.72 -7.22
N VAL A 190 15.68 -1.22 -8.45
CA VAL A 190 15.17 -2.54 -8.79
C VAL A 190 16.34 -3.49 -8.98
N LEU A 191 16.45 -4.50 -8.12
CA LEU A 191 17.42 -5.56 -8.27
C LEU A 191 16.95 -6.56 -9.32
N PRO A 192 17.87 -7.16 -10.08
CA PRO A 192 17.52 -8.15 -11.10
C PRO A 192 16.91 -9.45 -10.51
N GLN A 193 17.20 -9.74 -9.24
CA GLN A 193 16.68 -10.89 -8.48
C GLN A 193 16.78 -10.61 -6.97
N ALA A 194 15.92 -11.26 -6.19
CA ALA A 194 15.82 -11.11 -4.73
C ALA A 194 16.92 -11.86 -3.97
#